data_AF-A0A1V5N060-F1
#
_entry.id   AF-A0A1V5N060-F1
#
_cell.length_a   1.000
_cell.length_b   1.000
_cell.length_c   1.000
_cell.angle_alpha   90.00
_cell.angle_beta   90.00
_cell.angle_gamma   90.00
#
_symmetry.space_group_name_H-M   'P 1'
#
loop_
_entity.id
_entity.type
_entity.pdbx_description
1 polymer ?
#
loop_
_entity_poly.entity_id
_entity_poly.type
_entity_poly.pdbx_seq_one_letter_code
_entity_poly.pdbx_strand_id
1 'polypeptide(L)'
;MIINKSILVLFMLFSLHLLFAQKDDVPLLVQIEDSVRKEKIVLYDKDISDTLKVHFIVKVVFEYPLKDSSRCITINTVELAGMKVISINSNSTLIDYGYDNENGNEIQRRIWDLISEKTQYWYRNQPYGKMISKIMYDKIVGFGGVLYILPIK
;
A
#
# COMPACT_ATOMS: atom_id res chain seq x y z
N MET A 1 -21.01 42.55 -4.13
CA MET A 1 -20.92 41.19 -4.69
C MET A 1 -21.14 40.19 -3.56
N ILE A 2 -22.38 39.72 -3.38
CA ILE A 2 -22.73 38.84 -2.26
C ILE A 2 -22.35 37.42 -2.70
N ILE A 3 -21.23 36.90 -2.20
CA ILE A 3 -20.91 35.47 -2.32
C ILE A 3 -22.01 34.75 -1.54
N ASN A 4 -22.91 34.10 -2.29
CA ASN A 4 -24.07 33.43 -1.72
C ASN A 4 -23.56 32.34 -0.77
N LYS A 5 -23.93 32.38 0.52
CA LYS A 5 -23.40 31.47 1.55
C LYS A 5 -23.52 29.99 1.13
N SER A 6 -24.55 29.66 0.34
CA SER A 6 -24.77 28.34 -0.23
C SER A 6 -23.66 27.88 -1.19
N ILE A 7 -23.03 28.79 -1.95
CA ILE A 7 -21.92 28.47 -2.87
C ILE A 7 -20.65 28.13 -2.07
N LEU A 8 -20.40 28.88 -0.98
CA LEU A 8 -19.25 28.63 -0.11
C LEU A 8 -19.36 27.27 0.59
N VAL A 9 -20.57 26.91 1.05
CA VAL A 9 -20.86 25.59 1.65
C VAL A 9 -20.71 24.48 0.62
N LEU A 10 -21.17 24.68 -0.62
CA LEU A 10 -21.00 23.70 -1.70
C LEU A 10 -19.52 23.49 -2.03
N PHE A 11 -18.73 24.57 -2.09
CA PHE A 11 -17.29 24.49 -2.36
C PHE A 11 -16.54 23.79 -1.22
N MET A 12 -16.91 24.06 0.04
CA MET A 12 -16.37 23.35 1.19
C MET A 12 -16.71 21.85 1.17
N LEU A 13 -17.97 21.49 0.89
CA LEU A 13 -18.38 20.09 0.76
C LEU A 13 -17.69 19.38 -0.41
N PHE A 14 -17.52 20.06 -1.54
CA PHE A 14 -16.83 19.51 -2.71
C PHE A 14 -15.32 19.33 -2.46
N SER A 15 -14.67 20.29 -1.79
CA SER A 15 -13.27 20.16 -1.39
C SER A 15 -13.06 19.06 -0.33
N LEU A 16 -14.05 18.86 0.55
CA LEU A 16 -14.04 17.76 1.51
C LEU A 16 -14.16 16.41 0.80
N HIS A 17 -15.01 16.29 -0.22
CA HIS A 17 -15.09 15.09 -1.06
C HIS A 17 -13.78 14.81 -1.83
N LEU A 18 -13.10 15.84 -2.32
CA LEU A 18 -11.78 15.69 -2.96
C LEU A 18 -10.68 15.24 -1.97
N LEU A 19 -10.76 15.65 -0.70
CA LEU A 19 -9.84 15.20 0.34
C LEU A 19 -10.08 13.76 0.79
N PHE A 20 -11.31 13.24 0.62
CA PHE A 20 -11.70 11.89 1.01
C PHE A 20 -11.83 10.91 -0.16
N ALA A 21 -11.72 11.36 -1.40
CA ALA A 21 -11.64 10.48 -2.57
C ALA A 21 -10.29 9.75 -2.53
N GLN A 22 -10.32 8.49 -2.09
CA GLN A 22 -9.21 7.57 -2.28
C GLN A 22 -8.91 7.54 -3.78
N LYS A 23 -7.70 7.94 -4.18
CA LYS A 23 -7.27 7.84 -5.58
C LYS A 23 -7.52 6.41 -6.04
N ASP A 24 -8.21 6.24 -7.17
CA ASP A 24 -8.64 4.95 -7.70
C ASP A 24 -7.50 3.90 -7.82
N ASP A 25 -6.24 4.35 -7.85
CA ASP A 25 -5.04 3.52 -7.94
C ASP A 25 -4.47 3.00 -6.59
N VAL A 26 -5.07 3.35 -5.45
CA VAL A 26 -4.60 2.91 -4.12
C VAL A 26 -5.52 1.81 -3.59
N PRO A 27 -5.10 0.53 -3.58
CA PRO A 27 -5.89 -0.53 -2.97
C PRO A 27 -5.99 -0.30 -1.46
N LEU A 28 -7.10 -0.73 -0.87
CA LEU A 28 -7.24 -0.75 0.57
C LEU A 28 -6.46 -1.95 1.15
N LEU A 29 -5.31 -1.67 1.75
CA LEU A 29 -4.35 -2.68 2.25
C LEU A 29 -4.51 -2.92 3.75
N VAL A 30 -4.87 -1.88 4.49
CA VAL A 30 -5.05 -1.98 5.93
C VAL A 30 -6.41 -2.56 6.26
N GLN A 31 -6.46 -3.49 7.22
CA GLN A 31 -7.72 -4.10 7.63
C GLN A 31 -8.48 -3.11 8.51
N ILE A 32 -9.55 -2.54 7.95
CA ILE A 32 -10.40 -1.58 8.65
C ILE A 32 -11.63 -2.27 9.21
N GLU A 33 -12.15 -3.31 8.57
CA GLU A 33 -13.31 -4.12 9.02
C GLU A 33 -13.17 -5.57 8.54
N ASP A 34 -13.77 -6.53 9.28
CA ASP A 34 -13.67 -7.97 9.00
C ASP A 34 -14.43 -8.41 7.74
N SER A 35 -15.32 -7.54 7.21
CA SER A 35 -16.21 -7.82 6.08
C SER A 35 -15.71 -7.28 4.74
N VAL A 36 -14.62 -6.50 4.69
CA VAL A 36 -14.13 -5.94 3.43
C VAL A 36 -13.51 -7.08 2.62
N ARG A 37 -14.18 -7.49 1.55
CA ARG A 37 -13.60 -8.35 0.52
C ARG A 37 -12.35 -7.65 0.00
N LYS A 38 -11.17 -8.16 0.35
CA LYS A 38 -9.91 -7.69 -0.22
C LYS A 38 -9.94 -8.04 -1.69
N GLU A 39 -10.15 -7.05 -2.55
CA GLU A 39 -9.94 -7.21 -3.98
C GLU A 39 -8.50 -7.68 -4.20
N LYS A 40 -8.33 -8.58 -5.16
CA LYS A 40 -6.99 -9.05 -5.52
C LYS A 40 -6.26 -7.90 -6.17
N ILE A 41 -5.12 -7.53 -5.59
CA ILE A 41 -4.23 -6.52 -6.17
C ILE A 41 -3.50 -7.17 -7.34
N VAL A 42 -3.62 -6.55 -8.50
CA VAL A 42 -3.05 -7.05 -9.74
C VAL A 42 -2.24 -5.94 -10.38
N LEU A 43 -1.00 -6.26 -10.73
CA LEU A 43 -0.13 -5.44 -11.55
C LEU A 43 0.07 -6.15 -12.89
N TYR A 44 0.26 -5.38 -13.95
CA TYR A 44 0.56 -5.90 -15.28
C TYR A 44 1.97 -5.47 -15.66
N ASP A 45 2.77 -6.41 -16.15
CA ASP A 45 4.14 -6.14 -16.57
C ASP A 45 4.44 -6.90 -17.87
N LYS A 46 5.03 -6.20 -18.85
CA LYS A 46 5.32 -6.73 -20.19
C LYS A 46 6.57 -7.61 -20.23
N ASP A 47 7.46 -7.48 -19.26
CA ASP A 47 8.75 -8.16 -19.22
C ASP A 47 8.71 -9.38 -18.30
N ILE A 48 7.56 -9.61 -17.65
CA ILE A 48 7.25 -10.81 -16.90
C ILE A 48 6.50 -11.77 -17.82
N SER A 49 7.02 -12.99 -17.98
CA SER A 49 6.42 -14.02 -18.85
C SER A 49 5.46 -14.96 -18.13
N ASP A 50 5.60 -15.11 -16.81
CA ASP A 50 4.74 -15.97 -15.99
C ASP A 50 3.91 -15.13 -15.01
N THR A 51 2.75 -15.62 -14.58
CA THR A 51 2.04 -14.99 -13.47
C THR A 51 2.83 -15.18 -12.18
N LEU A 52 3.13 -14.09 -11.49
CA LEU A 52 3.85 -14.11 -10.22
C LEU A 52 2.91 -13.83 -9.07
N LYS A 53 2.97 -14.63 -8.01
CA LYS A 53 2.36 -14.34 -6.71
C LYS A 53 3.41 -13.72 -5.80
N VAL A 54 3.15 -12.50 -5.37
CA VAL A 54 4.06 -11.73 -4.51
C VAL A 54 3.46 -11.62 -3.13
N HIS A 55 4.15 -12.17 -2.14
CA HIS A 55 3.91 -11.90 -0.74
C HIS A 55 4.89 -10.82 -0.29
N PHE A 56 4.43 -9.77 0.39
CA PHE A 56 5.28 -8.68 0.83
C PHE A 56 4.99 -8.28 2.28
N ILE A 57 6.01 -7.73 2.93
CA ILE A 57 5.96 -7.15 4.27
C ILE A 57 6.47 -5.72 4.15
N VAL A 58 5.69 -4.78 4.65
CA VAL A 58 6.00 -3.34 4.63
C VAL A 58 6.05 -2.83 6.06
N LYS A 59 7.08 -2.06 6.36
CA LYS A 59 7.23 -1.34 7.61
C LYS A 59 6.83 0.11 7.39
N VAL A 60 5.89 0.59 8.19
CA VAL A 60 5.47 1.99 8.20
C VAL A 60 5.89 2.61 9.51
N VAL A 61 6.63 3.72 9.42
CA VAL A 61 7.12 4.49 10.56
C VAL A 61 6.34 5.80 10.63
N PHE A 62 5.59 5.96 11.71
CA PHE A 62 4.81 7.15 12.03
C PHE A 62 5.63 8.11 12.90
N GLU A 63 5.34 9.41 12.79
CA GLU A 63 5.95 10.45 13.65
C GLU A 63 5.57 10.25 15.12
N TYR A 64 4.28 9.96 15.34
CA TYR A 64 3.67 9.65 16.64
C TYR A 64 3.03 8.26 16.61
N PRO A 65 2.87 7.59 17.77
CA PRO A 65 2.18 6.31 17.82
C PRO A 65 0.76 6.44 17.25
N LEU A 66 0.30 5.46 16.46
CA LEU A 66 -1.05 5.50 15.89
C LEU A 66 -2.16 5.56 16.94
N LYS A 67 -1.90 5.04 18.15
CA LYS A 67 -2.84 5.12 19.29
C LYS A 67 -3.03 6.54 19.84
N ASP A 68 -2.15 7.49 19.52
CA ASP A 68 -2.25 8.86 19.99
C ASP A 68 -3.26 9.65 19.15
N SER A 69 -4.53 9.62 19.57
CA SER A 69 -5.62 10.34 18.91
C SER A 69 -5.54 11.86 19.08
N SER A 70 -4.62 12.39 19.90
CA SER A 70 -4.42 13.83 20.08
C SER A 70 -3.55 14.44 18.98
N ARG A 71 -2.86 13.61 18.19
CA ARG A 71 -1.95 14.04 17.11
C ARG A 71 -2.51 13.67 15.75
N CYS A 72 -2.17 14.48 14.75
CA CYS A 72 -2.40 14.12 13.36
C CYS A 72 -1.53 12.92 12.99
N ILE A 73 -2.06 12.01 12.16
CA ILE A 73 -1.30 10.87 11.66
C ILE A 73 -0.34 11.38 10.58
N THR A 74 0.95 11.32 10.87
CA THR A 74 2.03 11.66 9.94
C THR A 74 2.94 10.45 9.76
N ILE A 75 3.28 10.14 8.51
CA ILE A 75 4.20 9.04 8.15
C ILE A 75 5.57 9.61 7.81
N ASN A 76 6.57 9.19 8.57
CA ASN A 76 7.98 9.48 8.28
C ASN A 76 8.46 8.63 7.11
N THR A 77 8.38 7.30 7.26
CA THR A 77 8.99 6.35 6.33
C THR A 77 8.06 5.19 6.02
N VAL A 78 8.11 4.71 4.77
CA VAL A 78 7.55 3.42 4.36
C VAL A 78 8.66 2.63 3.69
N GLU A 79 8.85 1.39 4.11
CA GLU A 79 9.95 0.54 3.67
C GLU A 79 9.43 -0.87 3.35
N LEU A 80 9.80 -1.40 2.18
CA LEU A 80 9.61 -2.81 1.87
C LEU A 80 10.61 -3.62 2.69
N ALA A 81 10.12 -4.28 3.75
CA ALA A 81 10.95 -5.01 4.72
C ALA A 81 11.20 -6.46 4.33
N GLY A 82 10.41 -7.01 3.41
CA GLY A 82 10.62 -8.37 2.91
C GLY A 82 9.64 -8.73 1.80
N MET A 83 10.06 -9.64 0.92
CA MET A 83 9.26 -10.10 -0.20
C MET A 83 9.55 -11.57 -0.51
N LYS A 84 8.50 -12.32 -0.87
CA LYS A 84 8.59 -13.65 -1.46
C LYS A 84 7.81 -13.67 -2.77
N VAL A 85 8.47 -14.08 -3.85
CA VAL A 85 7.90 -14.12 -5.20
C VAL A 85 7.89 -15.56 -5.68
N ILE A 86 6.69 -16.04 -6.01
CA ILE A 86 6.47 -17.40 -6.50
C ILE A 86 5.92 -17.30 -7.91
N SER A 87 6.59 -17.96 -8.84
CA SER A 87 6.11 -18.15 -10.21
C SER A 87 4.99 -19.20 -10.19
N ILE A 88 3.79 -18.86 -10.65
CA ILE A 88 2.62 -19.75 -10.49
C ILE A 88 2.73 -20.97 -11.41
N ASN A 89 3.16 -20.80 -12.66
CA ASN A 89 3.16 -21.92 -13.61
C ASN A 89 4.27 -22.94 -13.30
N SER A 90 5.45 -22.47 -12.89
CA SER A 90 6.57 -23.36 -12.54
C SER A 90 6.60 -23.78 -11.06
N ASN A 91 5.78 -23.14 -10.21
CA ASN A 91 5.81 -23.27 -8.74
C ASN A 91 7.21 -23.04 -8.13
N SER A 92 8.06 -22.25 -8.79
CA SER A 92 9.40 -21.92 -8.33
C SER A 92 9.43 -20.60 -7.57
N THR A 93 10.19 -20.57 -6.47
CA THR A 93 10.47 -19.33 -5.73
C THR A 93 11.55 -18.55 -6.47
N LEU A 94 11.22 -17.34 -6.92
CA LEU A 94 12.16 -16.42 -7.57
C LEU A 94 12.89 -15.54 -6.56
N ILE A 95 12.18 -15.11 -5.51
CA ILE A 95 12.69 -14.30 -4.41
C ILE A 95 12.12 -14.90 -3.13
N ASP A 96 12.95 -15.06 -2.10
CA ASP A 96 12.49 -15.43 -0.76
C ASP A 96 12.76 -14.28 0.21
N TYR A 97 12.15 -14.31 1.40
CA TYR A 97 12.24 -13.19 2.35
C TYR A 97 13.66 -12.84 2.81
N GLY A 98 14.61 -13.78 2.70
CA GLY A 98 16.03 -13.56 2.98
C GLY A 98 16.85 -13.06 1.79
N TYR A 99 16.19 -12.66 0.69
CA TYR A 99 16.84 -12.14 -0.50
C TYR A 99 17.57 -10.82 -0.21
N ASP A 100 18.82 -10.77 -0.62
CA ASP A 100 19.64 -9.56 -0.64
C ASP A 100 19.53 -8.89 -2.01
N ASN A 101 18.94 -7.71 -2.04
CA ASN A 101 18.70 -6.97 -3.28
C ASN A 101 19.97 -6.57 -4.01
N GLU A 102 21.09 -6.38 -3.30
CA GLU A 102 22.34 -5.96 -3.92
C GLU A 102 22.89 -7.04 -4.87
N ASN A 103 22.65 -8.30 -4.53
CA ASN A 103 23.21 -9.47 -5.23
C ASN A 103 22.23 -10.16 -6.18
N GLY A 104 21.00 -9.65 -6.33
CA GLY A 104 20.02 -10.25 -7.22
C GLY A 104 20.29 -10.04 -8.71
N ASN A 105 19.67 -10.88 -9.54
CA ASN A 105 19.65 -10.66 -10.98
C ASN A 105 18.76 -9.47 -11.36
N GLU A 106 18.85 -9.04 -12.62
CA GLU A 106 18.11 -7.88 -13.13
C GLU A 106 16.59 -7.97 -12.91
N ILE A 107 15.99 -9.14 -13.18
CA ILE A 107 14.55 -9.36 -12.99
C ILE A 107 14.18 -9.26 -11.51
N GLN A 108 14.97 -9.87 -10.62
CA GLN A 108 14.71 -9.85 -9.18
C GLN A 108 14.77 -8.43 -8.62
N ARG A 109 15.83 -7.66 -8.96
CA ARG A 109 15.98 -6.26 -8.56
C ARG A 109 14.84 -5.40 -9.07
N ARG A 110 14.48 -5.57 -10.34
CA ARG A 110 13.33 -4.85 -10.92
C ARG A 110 12.03 -5.16 -10.19
N ILE A 111 11.73 -6.43 -9.88
CA ILE A 111 10.52 -6.79 -9.13
C ILE A 111 10.58 -6.13 -7.75
N TRP A 112 11.73 -6.16 -7.08
CA TRP A 112 11.90 -5.48 -5.79
C TRP A 112 11.60 -3.99 -5.89
N ASP A 113 12.18 -3.30 -6.88
CA ASP A 113 11.99 -1.87 -7.08
C ASP A 113 10.54 -1.52 -7.39
N LEU A 114 9.90 -2.28 -8.28
CA LEU A 114 8.48 -2.12 -8.61
C LEU A 114 7.60 -2.24 -7.36
N ILE A 115 7.81 -3.29 -6.55
CA ILE A 115 7.01 -3.52 -5.36
C ILE A 115 7.33 -2.49 -4.27
N SER A 116 8.59 -2.09 -4.12
CA SER A 116 9.01 -1.03 -3.21
C SER A 116 8.31 0.29 -3.55
N GLU A 117 8.33 0.72 -4.82
CA GLU A 117 7.68 1.94 -5.27
C GLU A 117 6.16 1.90 -5.01
N LYS A 118 5.49 0.81 -5.43
CA LYS A 118 4.04 0.66 -5.26
C LYS A 118 3.64 0.66 -3.79
N THR A 119 4.34 -0.12 -2.95
CA THR A 119 4.02 -0.19 -1.53
C THR A 119 4.30 1.12 -0.81
N GLN A 120 5.38 1.83 -1.14
CA GLN A 120 5.64 3.17 -0.60
C GLN A 120 4.48 4.12 -0.90
N TYR A 121 4.01 4.16 -2.15
CA TYR A 121 2.89 5.00 -2.53
C TYR A 121 1.58 4.57 -1.85
N TRP A 122 1.24 3.29 -1.91
CA TRP A 122 -0.03 2.79 -1.38
C TRP A 122 -0.16 2.95 0.12
N TYR A 123 0.88 2.59 0.89
CA TYR A 123 0.85 2.72 2.35
C TYR A 123 0.83 4.18 2.79
N ARG A 124 1.48 5.10 2.07
CA ARG A 124 1.36 6.54 2.37
C ARG A 124 -0.06 7.09 2.26
N ASN A 125 -0.93 6.42 1.50
CA ASN A 125 -2.29 6.87 1.22
C ASN A 125 -3.36 5.98 1.88
N GLN A 126 -3.00 5.19 2.90
CA GLN A 126 -3.98 4.39 3.63
C GLN A 126 -4.73 5.23 4.69
N PRO A 127 -6.02 4.95 4.94
CA PRO A 127 -6.81 5.69 5.91
C PRO A 127 -6.57 5.21 7.36
N TYR A 128 -5.34 5.38 7.86
CA TYR A 128 -4.91 4.94 9.20
C TYR A 128 -5.78 5.46 10.35
N GLY A 129 -6.47 6.59 10.18
CA GLY A 129 -7.41 7.10 11.18
C GLY A 129 -8.52 6.12 11.54
N LYS A 130 -8.90 5.25 10.60
CA LYS A 130 -9.91 4.20 10.84
C LYS A 130 -9.34 2.97 11.57
N MET A 131 -8.01 2.88 11.73
CA MET A 131 -7.33 1.79 12.45
C MET A 131 -7.12 2.08 13.94
N ILE A 132 -7.12 3.36 14.34
CA ILE A 132 -6.82 3.80 15.72
C ILE A 132 -7.67 3.06 16.75
N SER A 133 -8.94 2.80 16.43
CA SER A 133 -9.89 2.15 17.35
C SER A 133 -9.71 0.63 17.47
N LYS A 134 -8.92 0.01 16.59
CA LYS A 134 -8.88 -1.45 16.47
C LYS A 134 -7.64 -2.10 17.05
N ILE A 135 -6.49 -1.41 17.05
CA ILE A 135 -5.21 -2.03 17.43
C ILE A 135 -4.27 -0.99 18.05
N MET A 136 -3.65 -1.32 19.19
CA MET A 136 -2.59 -0.51 19.78
C MET A 136 -1.31 -0.66 18.96
N TYR A 137 -1.12 0.26 18.02
CA TYR A 137 0.09 0.33 17.22
C TYR A 137 1.02 1.43 17.75
N ASP A 138 2.28 1.06 17.99
CA ASP A 138 3.35 2.00 18.30
C ASP A 138 3.79 2.77 17.04
N LYS A 139 4.90 3.52 17.13
CA LYS A 139 5.41 4.32 16.00
C LYS A 139 5.82 3.50 14.78
N ILE A 140 6.07 2.20 14.93
CA ILE A 140 6.52 1.32 13.85
C ILE A 140 5.52 0.17 13.72
N VAL A 141 4.99 -0.02 12.52
CA VAL A 141 3.98 -1.06 12.25
C VAL A 141 4.36 -1.86 11.01
N GLY A 142 4.31 -3.18 11.14
CA GLY A 142 4.45 -4.11 10.03
C GLY A 142 3.09 -4.43 9.42
N PHE A 143 3.00 -4.37 8.09
CA PHE A 143 1.83 -4.77 7.31
C PHE A 143 2.23 -5.84 6.29
N GLY A 144 1.42 -6.88 6.17
CA GLY A 144 1.60 -7.93 5.17
C GLY A 144 0.52 -7.85 4.09
N GLY A 145 0.89 -8.19 2.86
CA GLY A 145 -0.05 -8.26 1.74
C GLY A 145 0.34 -9.29 0.70
N VAL A 146 -0.60 -9.55 -0.21
CA VAL A 146 -0.40 -10.40 -1.37
C VAL A 146 -0.90 -9.66 -2.59
N LEU A 147 -0.11 -9.68 -3.66
CA LEU A 147 -0.52 -9.21 -4.98
C LEU A 147 -0.08 -10.21 -6.05
N TYR A 148 -0.58 -9.99 -7.26
CA TYR A 148 -0.23 -10.75 -8.44
C TYR A 148 0.37 -9.84 -9.51
N ILE A 149 1.43 -10.28 -10.17
CA ILE A 149 1.97 -9.65 -11.38
C ILE A 149 1.60 -10.55 -12.56
N LEU A 150 0.86 -10.03 -13.52
CA LEU A 150 0.42 -10.73 -14.72
C LEU A 150 1.24 -10.28 -15.94
N PRO A 151 1.54 -11.19 -16.87
CA PRO A 151 2.10 -10.82 -18.17
C PRO A 151 1.10 -9.95 -18.95
N ILE A 152 1.61 -8.92 -19.63
CA ILE A 152 0.87 -8.24 -20.70
C ILE A 152 0.96 -9.11 -21.96
N LYS A 153 -0.18 -9.50 -22.52
CA LYS A 153 -0.26 -10.25 -23.79
C LYS A 153 -0.10 -9.33 -24.99
#